data_AF-A0A6N6Q3M0-F1
#
_entry.id   AF-A0A6N6Q3M0-F1
#
_cell.length_a   1.000
_cell.length_b   1.000
_cell.length_c   1.000
_cell.angle_alpha   90.00
_cell.angle_beta   90.00
_cell.angle_gamma   90.00
#
_symmetry.space_group_name_H-M   'P 1'
#
loop_
_entity.id
_entity.type
_entity.pdbx_description
1 polymer ?
#
loop_
_entity_poly.entity_id
_entity_poly.type
_entity_poly.pdbx_seq_one_letter_code
_entity_poly.pdbx_strand_id
1 'polypeptide(L)'
;MKVNYLLIFVAALVGAITPQPLLAGESAVVNADRVNVRNSPSVNSEVFAQLAKGETVSVLETIAPQKTELGAPAQWSRISLPATVPVYVNASFVSKGIVTANQLNLRSGPGEQFSVLAKLARGTKVI
;
A
#
# COMPACT_ATOMS: atom_id res chain seq x y z
N MET A 1 5.31 -25.45 2.33
CA MET A 1 4.42 -24.26 2.45
C MET A 1 4.35 -23.58 1.10
N LYS A 2 3.15 -23.41 0.53
CA LYS A 2 2.99 -22.70 -0.75
C LYS A 2 3.03 -21.21 -0.45
N VAL A 3 4.13 -20.56 -0.82
CA VAL A 3 4.25 -19.11 -0.76
C VAL A 3 3.59 -18.59 -2.04
N ASN A 4 2.40 -18.03 -1.92
CA ASN A 4 1.66 -17.49 -3.06
C ASN A 4 2.23 -16.11 -3.40
N TYR A 5 2.95 -16.04 -4.51
CA TYR A 5 3.51 -14.81 -5.03
C TYR A 5 2.44 -14.00 -5.78
N LEU A 6 2.44 -12.69 -5.52
CA LEU A 6 1.67 -11.70 -6.25
C LEU A 6 2.15 -11.66 -7.71
N LEU A 7 1.41 -12.30 -8.61
CA LEU A 7 1.50 -12.08 -10.06
C LEU A 7 0.34 -11.17 -10.45
N ILE A 8 0.61 -9.87 -10.58
CA ILE A 8 -0.31 -8.90 -11.16
C ILE A 8 -0.13 -9.01 -12.67
N PHE A 9 -1.07 -9.70 -13.33
CA PHE A 9 -1.13 -9.76 -14.80
C PHE A 9 -2.10 -8.70 -15.30
N VAL A 10 -1.57 -7.79 -16.13
CA VAL A 10 -2.38 -6.95 -17.01
C VAL A 10 -2.99 -7.85 -18.07
N ALA A 11 -4.31 -7.75 -18.28
CA ALA A 11 -5.00 -8.46 -19.34
C ALA A 11 -4.63 -7.84 -20.70
N ALA A 12 -3.56 -8.31 -21.31
CA ALA A 12 -3.21 -8.04 -22.70
C ALA A 12 -3.13 -9.35 -23.49
N LEU A 13 -3.66 -9.27 -24.71
CA LEU A 13 -3.87 -10.34 -25.69
C LEU A 13 -2.65 -11.26 -25.85
N VAL A 14 -2.93 -12.56 -25.98
CA VAL A 14 -2.01 -13.70 -26.14
C VAL A 14 -0.70 -13.37 -26.87
N GLY A 15 0.41 -13.31 -26.13
CA GLY A 15 1.77 -13.25 -26.68
C GLY A 15 2.81 -13.06 -25.57
N ALA A 16 3.62 -14.10 -25.31
CA ALA A 16 4.75 -14.17 -24.39
C ALA A 16 4.55 -13.51 -23.00
N ILE A 17 4.40 -14.34 -21.96
CA ILE A 17 4.15 -13.96 -20.57
C ILE A 17 5.42 -13.36 -19.93
N THR A 18 5.86 -12.18 -20.38
CA THR A 18 6.85 -11.38 -19.65
C THR A 18 6.11 -10.48 -18.65
N PRO A 19 6.40 -10.56 -17.34
CA PRO A 19 5.85 -9.60 -16.38
C PRO A 19 6.41 -8.22 -16.73
N GLN A 20 5.58 -7.40 -17.39
CA GLN A 20 5.93 -6.02 -17.67
C GLN A 20 5.76 -5.20 -16.38
N PRO A 21 6.66 -4.25 -16.10
CA PRO A 21 6.46 -3.33 -14.99
C PRO A 21 5.20 -2.52 -15.24
N LEU A 22 4.25 -2.51 -14.29
CA LEU A 22 3.09 -1.63 -14.36
C LEU A 22 3.56 -0.18 -14.38
N LEU A 23 2.94 0.63 -15.24
CA LEU A 23 3.18 2.06 -15.30
C LEU A 23 2.48 2.77 -14.14
N ALA A 24 3.03 3.91 -13.73
CA ALA A 24 2.46 4.74 -12.67
C ALA A 24 1.03 5.17 -13.01
N GLY A 25 0.08 4.86 -12.12
CA GLY A 25 -1.33 5.23 -12.26
C GLY A 25 -2.22 4.12 -12.82
N GLU A 26 -1.67 2.97 -13.15
CA GLU A 26 -2.44 1.83 -13.64
C GLU A 26 -3.20 1.13 -12.49
N SER A 27 -4.43 0.68 -12.76
CA SER A 27 -5.23 -0.06 -11.77
C SER A 27 -4.90 -1.54 -11.84
N ALA A 28 -4.57 -2.15 -10.71
CA ALA A 28 -4.28 -3.57 -10.57
C ALA A 28 -5.38 -4.27 -9.76
N VAL A 29 -5.71 -5.50 -10.14
CA VAL A 29 -6.66 -6.36 -9.42
C VAL A 29 -5.90 -7.40 -8.61
N VAL A 30 -6.33 -7.61 -7.37
CA VAL A 30 -5.78 -8.65 -6.49
C VAL A 30 -6.31 -10.02 -6.90
N ASN A 31 -5.41 -10.89 -7.38
CA ASN A 31 -5.77 -12.23 -7.84
C ASN A 31 -5.70 -13.32 -6.75
N ALA A 32 -4.91 -13.08 -5.69
CA ALA A 32 -4.73 -14.00 -4.58
C ALA A 32 -5.83 -13.81 -3.51
N ASP A 33 -6.12 -14.86 -2.73
CA ASP A 33 -7.17 -14.83 -1.71
C ASP A 33 -6.93 -13.73 -0.66
N ARG A 34 -5.67 -13.54 -0.27
CA ARG A 34 -5.23 -12.45 0.61
C ARG A 34 -3.84 -11.95 0.21
N VAL A 35 -3.69 -10.63 0.18
CA VAL A 35 -2.41 -9.95 -0.05
C VAL A 35 -2.13 -8.99 1.10
N ASN A 36 -0.93 -9.08 1.69
CA ASN A 36 -0.50 -8.17 2.75
C ASN A 36 0.02 -6.86 2.15
N VAL A 37 -0.52 -5.74 2.61
CA VAL A 37 0.02 -4.40 2.33
C VAL A 37 0.94 -4.02 3.49
N ARG A 38 2.17 -3.64 3.15
CA ARG A 38 3.25 -3.39 4.11
C ARG A 38 3.78 -1.97 4.02
N ASN A 39 4.31 -1.46 5.13
CA ASN A 39 4.84 -0.10 5.21
C ASN A 39 6.15 0.10 4.42
N SER A 40 6.87 -0.99 4.12
CA SER A 40 8.10 -0.96 3.33
C SER A 40 8.29 -2.25 2.52
N PRO A 41 9.13 -2.25 1.46
CA PRO A 41 9.35 -3.41 0.59
C PRO A 41 10.26 -4.47 1.24
N SER A 42 9.82 -5.01 2.38
CA SER A 42 10.49 -6.07 3.14
C SER A 42 9.45 -7.02 3.74
N VAL A 43 9.78 -8.31 3.80
CA VAL A 43 8.89 -9.30 4.43
C VAL A 43 8.83 -9.17 5.96
N ASN A 44 9.82 -8.48 6.54
CA ASN A 44 9.90 -8.20 7.96
C ASN A 44 9.18 -6.90 8.35
N SER A 45 8.69 -6.14 7.37
CA SER A 45 7.94 -4.90 7.58
C SER A 45 6.54 -5.16 8.14
N GLU A 46 6.02 -4.22 8.93
CA GLU A 46 4.66 -4.27 9.47
C GLU A 46 3.63 -4.42 8.35
N VAL A 47 2.67 -5.33 8.54
CA VAL A 47 1.47 -5.44 7.71
C VAL A 47 0.41 -4.52 8.31
N PHE A 48 0.03 -3.47 7.59
CA PHE A 48 -0.97 -2.52 8.08
C PHE A 48 -2.36 -2.72 7.45
N ALA A 49 -2.43 -3.41 6.31
CA ALA A 49 -3.70 -3.77 5.67
C ALA A 49 -3.59 -5.11 4.95
N GLN A 50 -4.75 -5.72 4.69
CA GLN A 50 -4.85 -6.92 3.86
C GLN A 50 -5.88 -6.67 2.78
N LEU A 51 -5.52 -7.02 1.55
CA LEU A 51 -6.42 -6.95 0.41
C LEU A 51 -7.01 -8.32 0.13
N ALA A 52 -8.29 -8.34 -0.23
CA ALA A 52 -9.01 -9.54 -0.64
C ALA A 52 -8.95 -9.72 -2.16
N LYS A 53 -9.18 -10.97 -2.60
CA LYS A 53 -9.32 -11.28 -4.02
C LYS A 53 -10.40 -10.43 -4.68
N GLY A 54 -10.08 -9.84 -5.82
CA GLY A 54 -10.96 -8.97 -6.60
C GLY A 54 -10.89 -7.50 -6.23
N GLU A 55 -10.20 -7.11 -5.16
CA GLU A 55 -9.99 -5.69 -4.84
C GLU A 55 -9.06 -5.02 -5.86
N THR A 56 -9.37 -3.77 -6.16
CA THR A 56 -8.60 -2.93 -7.08
C THR A 56 -7.73 -1.95 -6.32
N VAL A 57 -6.46 -1.84 -6.72
CA VAL A 57 -5.51 -0.84 -6.18
C VAL A 57 -4.83 -0.09 -7.31
N SER A 58 -4.48 1.18 -7.07
CA SER A 58 -3.69 1.96 -8.02
C SER A 58 -2.21 1.73 -7.74
N VAL A 59 -1.48 1.21 -8.73
CA VAL A 59 -0.04 0.98 -8.65
C VAL A 59 0.70 2.24 -9.09
N LEU A 60 1.59 2.72 -8.23
CA LEU A 60 2.39 3.91 -8.47
C LEU A 60 3.73 3.56 -9.10
N GLU A 61 4.38 2.50 -8.61
CA GLU A 61 5.66 2.03 -9.14
C GLU A 61 5.88 0.57 -8.76
N THR A 62 6.72 -0.12 -9.52
CA THR A 62 7.22 -1.45 -9.16
C THR A 62 8.73 -1.38 -8.98
N ILE A 63 9.18 -1.77 -7.79
CA ILE A 63 10.59 -1.72 -7.39
C ILE A 63 11.14 -3.13 -7.19
N ALA A 64 12.34 -3.38 -7.69
CA ALA A 64 13.13 -4.53 -7.28
C ALA A 64 13.86 -4.16 -5.98
N PRO A 65 13.74 -4.95 -4.90
CA PRO A 65 14.45 -4.65 -3.67
C PRO A 65 15.95 -4.73 -3.90
N GLN A 66 16.70 -3.77 -3.37
CA GLN A 66 18.17 -3.71 -3.52
C GLN A 66 18.87 -4.91 -2.86
N LYS A 67 18.23 -5.52 -1.86
CA LYS A 67 18.68 -6.74 -1.18
C LYS A 67 17.58 -7.79 -1.23
N THR A 68 17.91 -8.95 -1.79
CA THR A 68 17.01 -10.10 -1.81
C THR A 68 16.96 -10.74 -0.43
N GLU A 69 15.80 -10.68 0.22
CA GLU A 69 15.54 -11.40 1.47
C GLU A 69 15.00 -12.81 1.16
N LEU A 70 15.39 -13.81 1.96
CA LEU A 70 14.87 -15.17 1.79
C LEU A 70 13.36 -15.18 2.01
N GLY A 71 12.61 -15.65 1.01
CA GLY A 71 11.14 -15.68 1.03
C GLY A 71 10.47 -14.36 0.62
N ALA A 72 11.23 -13.32 0.28
CA ALA A 72 10.67 -12.10 -0.29
C ALA A 72 10.35 -12.26 -1.78
N PRO A 73 9.35 -11.50 -2.28
CA PRO A 73 9.09 -11.44 -3.71
C PRO A 73 10.24 -10.74 -4.44
N ALA A 74 10.44 -11.11 -5.72
CA ALA A 74 11.45 -10.49 -6.58
C ALA A 74 11.18 -9.01 -6.87
N GLN A 75 9.91 -8.59 -6.75
CA GLN A 75 9.47 -7.22 -6.98
C GLN A 75 8.40 -6.84 -5.95
N TRP A 76 8.38 -5.56 -5.58
CA TRP A 76 7.35 -4.96 -4.74
C TRP A 76 6.64 -3.87 -5.54
N SER A 77 5.32 -3.86 -5.51
CA SER A 77 4.53 -2.77 -6.08
C SER A 77 4.18 -1.78 -4.98
N ARG A 78 4.59 -0.52 -5.15
CA ARG A 78 4.13 0.57 -4.30
C ARG A 78 2.79 1.04 -4.85
N ILE A 79 1.79 1.06 -3.97
CA ILE A 79 0.41 1.38 -4.32
C ILE A 79 -0.03 2.68 -3.66
N SER A 80 -1.04 3.32 -4.23
CA SER A 80 -1.82 4.32 -3.49
C SER A 80 -2.57 3.64 -2.35
N LEU A 81 -2.71 4.34 -1.23
CA LEU A 81 -3.46 3.82 -0.09
C LEU A 81 -4.93 3.59 -0.51
N PRO A 82 -5.45 2.36 -0.42
CA PRO A 82 -6.83 2.09 -0.80
C PRO A 82 -7.79 2.81 0.15
N ALA A 83 -8.86 3.40 -0.41
CA ALA A 83 -9.85 4.13 0.38
C ALA A 83 -10.63 3.24 1.38
N THR A 84 -10.54 1.91 1.22
CA THR A 84 -11.15 0.92 2.12
C THR A 84 -10.34 0.69 3.39
N VAL A 85 -9.09 1.16 3.46
CA VAL A 85 -8.22 0.95 4.62
C VAL A 85 -8.47 2.06 5.66
N PRO A 86 -8.94 1.72 6.87
CA PRO A 86 -9.11 2.71 7.92
C PRO A 86 -7.75 3.27 8.34
N VAL A 87 -7.70 4.58 8.52
CA VAL A 87 -6.51 5.31 8.96
C VAL A 87 -6.84 6.25 10.09
N TYR A 88 -5.83 6.55 10.90
CA TYR A 88 -6.01 7.27 12.15
C TYR A 88 -5.14 8.52 12.19
N VAL A 89 -5.70 9.59 12.72
CA VAL A 89 -4.99 10.81 13.07
C VAL A 89 -5.30 11.16 14.52
N ASN A 90 -4.42 11.92 15.18
CA ASN A 90 -4.72 12.41 16.51
C ASN A 90 -5.77 13.55 16.42
N ALA A 91 -6.93 13.30 17.02
CA ALA A 91 -8.09 14.19 16.98
C ALA A 91 -7.82 15.57 17.61
N SER A 92 -6.86 15.71 18.54
CA SER A 92 -6.51 17.02 19.13
C SER A 92 -5.97 18.01 18.11
N PHE A 93 -5.49 17.52 16.97
CA PHE A 93 -4.95 18.33 15.87
C PHE A 93 -5.92 18.46 14.68
N VAL A 94 -7.20 18.12 14.89
CA VAL A 94 -8.25 18.24 13.88
C VAL A 94 -9.39 19.08 14.45
N SER A 95 -9.76 20.14 13.74
CA SER A 95 -10.92 20.97 14.08
C SER A 95 -11.82 21.10 12.85
N LYS A 96 -13.11 20.75 13.00
CA LYS A 96 -14.10 20.77 11.91
C LYS A 96 -13.64 20.02 10.64
N GLY A 97 -12.96 18.88 10.81
CA GLY A 97 -12.43 18.08 9.69
C GLY A 97 -11.20 18.68 9.00
N ILE A 98 -10.55 19.66 9.61
CA ILE A 98 -9.35 20.33 9.07
C ILE A 98 -8.18 20.17 10.04
N VAL A 99 -7.00 19.83 9.50
CA VAL A 99 -5.75 19.71 10.26
C VAL A 99 -5.27 21.09 10.75
N THR A 100 -5.05 21.23 12.05
CA THR A 100 -4.60 22.48 12.70
C THR A 100 -3.10 22.50 13.00
N ALA A 101 -2.46 21.33 13.15
CA ALA A 101 -1.01 21.22 13.32
C ALA A 101 -0.27 21.57 12.02
N ASN A 102 0.99 22.03 12.13
CA ASN A 102 1.84 22.28 10.95
C ASN A 102 2.07 21.00 10.13
N GLN A 103 2.21 19.88 10.83
CA GLN A 103 2.33 18.55 10.26
C GLN A 103 1.65 17.55 11.19
N LEU A 104 0.80 16.67 10.64
CA LEU A 104 0.08 15.63 11.37
C LEU A 104 0.37 14.26 10.76
N ASN A 105 0.73 13.28 11.60
CA ASN A 105 0.96 11.92 11.13
C ASN A 105 -0.38 11.19 10.91
N LEU A 106 -0.54 10.62 9.72
CA LEU A 106 -1.58 9.64 9.39
C LEU A 106 -1.03 8.25 9.68
N ARG A 107 -1.73 7.46 10.50
CA ARG A 107 -1.23 6.19 11.05
C ARG A 107 -2.10 5.00 10.68
N SER A 108 -1.50 3.81 10.72
CA SER A 108 -2.18 2.53 10.50
C SER A 108 -3.10 2.08 11.64
N GLY A 109 -3.00 2.71 12.82
CA GLY A 109 -3.81 2.35 13.97
C GLY A 109 -3.93 3.47 15.01
N PRO A 110 -4.81 3.28 16.02
CA PRO A 110 -5.13 4.29 17.03
C PRO A 110 -4.04 4.37 18.13
N GLY A 111 -2.88 4.94 17.81
CA GLY A 111 -1.81 5.13 18.79
C GLY A 111 -0.46 5.50 18.18
N GLU A 112 0.50 5.88 19.01
CA GLU A 112 1.81 6.33 18.57
C GLU A 112 2.75 5.20 18.15
N GLN A 113 2.49 3.98 18.65
CA GLN A 113 3.22 2.76 18.30
C GLN A 113 2.92 2.25 16.88
N PHE A 114 1.86 2.74 16.24
CA PHE A 114 1.48 2.32 14.88
C PHE A 114 2.27 3.09 13.82
N SER A 115 2.57 2.40 12.71
CA SER A 115 3.28 2.96 11.57
C SER A 115 2.66 4.26 11.03
N VAL A 116 3.51 5.21 10.66
CA VAL A 116 3.12 6.44 9.96
C VAL A 116 3.03 6.14 8.46
N LEU A 117 1.84 6.25 7.90
CA LEU A 117 1.54 6.01 6.48
C LEU A 117 1.76 7.27 5.63
N ALA A 118 1.46 8.45 6.18
CA ALA A 118 1.64 9.73 5.52
C ALA A 118 1.76 10.87 6.53
N LYS A 119 2.16 12.05 6.04
CA LYS A 119 2.17 13.31 6.79
C LYS A 119 1.24 14.30 6.13
N LEU A 120 0.28 14.81 6.89
CA LEU A 120 -0.70 15.81 6.45
C LEU A 120 -0.22 17.20 6.83
N ALA A 121 -0.40 18.17 5.95
CA ALA A 121 -0.05 19.55 6.21
C ALA A 121 -1.18 20.28 6.96
N ARG A 122 -0.88 21.43 7.56
CA ARG A 122 -1.91 22.35 8.08
C ARG A 122 -2.91 22.68 6.98
N GLY A 123 -4.21 22.67 7.31
CA GLY A 123 -5.28 22.97 6.37
C GLY A 123 -5.74 21.78 5.53
N THR A 124 -5.06 20.62 5.60
CA THR A 124 -5.53 19.40 4.95
C THR A 124 -6.89 18.97 5.52
N LYS A 125 -7.82 18.63 4.63
CA LYS A 125 -9.15 18.13 4.97
C LYS A 125 -9.10 16.62 5.24
N VAL A 126 -9.69 16.20 6.35
CA VAL A 126 -9.86 14.80 6.76
C VAL A 126 -11.37 14.56 6.90
N ILE A 127 -12.00 14.04 5.85
CA ILE A 127 -13.43 13.71 5.81
C ILE A 127 -13.65 12.26 5.39
#